data_AF-A0A8S3BSB0-F1
#
_entry.id   AF-A0A8S3BSB0-F1
#
_cell.length_a   1.000
_cell.length_b   1.000
_cell.length_c   1.000
_cell.angle_alpha   90.00
_cell.angle_beta   90.00
_cell.angle_gamma   90.00
#
_symmetry.space_group_name_H-M   'P 1'
#
loop_
_entity.id
_entity.type
_entity.pdbx_description
1 polymer ?
#
loop_
_entity_poly.entity_id
_entity_poly.type
_entity_poly.pdbx_seq_one_letter_code
_entity_poly.pdbx_strand_id
1 'polypeptide(L)'
;MPEIRFQAPVVIDNKDGWGPTEDTFQYKDMPYQPYSKSDQLGKIADWTGTIYGDKRNYNRYRSQFGVGVGMYQYIHEDDENTFQLVDSTRLPKPAYQKRTRFQQNRFRQQQNQNNRFGQMQKTFAGPQKKSKTMKNLEMDQLRQMRKWQKQFGNRTDPRQHVS
;
A
#
# COMPACT_ATOMS: atom_id res chain seq x y z
N MET A 1 -18.09 -62.30 8.14
CA MET A 1 -18.78 -61.16 8.75
C MET A 1 -17.79 -60.45 9.65
N PRO A 2 -17.56 -59.13 9.51
CA PRO A 2 -16.72 -58.40 10.45
C PRO A 2 -17.38 -58.41 11.83
N GLU A 3 -16.60 -58.75 12.85
CA GLU A 3 -17.06 -58.87 14.22
C GLU A 3 -17.21 -57.45 14.81
N ILE A 4 -18.45 -57.05 15.11
CA ILE A 4 -18.71 -55.76 15.75
C ILE A 4 -18.34 -55.89 17.22
N ARG A 5 -17.20 -55.30 17.62
CA ARG A 5 -16.71 -55.31 19.00
C ARG A 5 -17.02 -53.98 19.68
N PHE A 6 -17.72 -54.07 20.81
CA PHE A 6 -17.90 -52.93 21.72
C PHE A 6 -16.69 -52.83 22.63
N GLN A 7 -16.06 -51.66 22.67
CA GLN A 7 -15.01 -51.33 23.64
C GLN A 7 -15.59 -50.35 24.66
N ALA A 8 -15.53 -50.71 25.94
CA ALA A 8 -15.99 -49.84 27.01
C ALA A 8 -15.21 -48.51 27.00
N PRO A 9 -15.89 -47.36 27.07
CA PRO A 9 -15.22 -46.07 27.13
C PRO A 9 -14.48 -45.90 28.45
N VAL A 10 -13.39 -45.13 28.43
CA VAL A 10 -12.69 -44.72 29.64
C VAL A 10 -13.56 -43.69 30.36
N VAL A 11 -13.90 -43.98 31.62
CA VAL A 11 -14.67 -43.07 32.49
C VAL A 11 -13.73 -42.54 33.58
N ILE A 12 -13.81 -41.24 33.83
CA ILE A 12 -13.05 -40.59 34.90
C ILE A 12 -13.81 -40.79 36.22
N ASP A 13 -13.10 -41.27 37.25
CA ASP A 13 -13.65 -41.47 38.59
C ASP A 13 -13.31 -40.27 39.50
N ASN A 14 -14.31 -39.76 40.22
CA ASN A 14 -14.17 -38.65 41.17
C ASN A 14 -14.62 -39.13 42.55
N LYS A 15 -13.64 -39.48 43.41
CA LYS A 15 -13.92 -40.07 44.73
C LYS A 15 -14.51 -39.07 45.73
N ASP A 16 -14.22 -37.78 45.54
CA ASP A 16 -14.52 -36.73 46.52
C ASP A 16 -15.73 -35.86 46.11
N GLY A 17 -16.35 -36.12 44.94
CA GLY A 17 -17.49 -35.34 44.49
C GLY A 17 -18.12 -35.82 43.18
N TRP A 18 -19.08 -35.03 42.69
CA TRP A 18 -19.87 -35.32 41.48
C TRP A 18 -19.54 -34.40 40.30
N GLY A 19 -18.48 -33.59 40.43
CA GLY A 19 -18.07 -32.58 39.45
C GLY A 19 -17.01 -33.08 38.46
N PRO A 20 -16.70 -32.29 37.42
CA PRO A 20 -15.62 -32.59 36.50
C PRO A 20 -14.28 -32.63 37.23
N THR A 21 -13.46 -33.64 36.91
CA THR A 21 -12.08 -33.73 37.38
C THR A 21 -11.18 -32.86 36.50
N GLU A 22 -10.10 -32.30 37.07
CA GLU A 22 -9.20 -31.35 36.40
C GLU A 22 -8.47 -31.93 35.15
N ASP A 23 -8.46 -33.25 35.01
CA ASP A 23 -7.79 -34.00 33.93
C ASP A 23 -8.54 -33.97 32.58
N THR A 24 -8.96 -32.78 32.15
CA THR A 24 -9.38 -32.58 30.75
C THR A 24 -8.14 -32.40 29.87
N PHE A 25 -7.46 -33.53 29.58
CA PHE A 25 -6.12 -33.58 28.97
C PHE A 25 -5.98 -32.80 27.64
N GLN A 26 -7.05 -32.64 26.89
CA GLN A 26 -6.98 -32.11 25.52
C GLN A 26 -6.47 -30.66 25.42
N TYR A 27 -6.64 -29.83 26.45
CA TYR A 27 -6.32 -28.39 26.39
C TYR A 27 -5.45 -27.89 27.54
N LYS A 28 -4.88 -28.78 28.37
CA LYS A 28 -4.12 -28.41 29.57
C LYS A 28 -2.94 -27.48 29.28
N ASP A 29 -2.24 -27.74 28.18
CA ASP A 29 -0.99 -27.04 27.82
C ASP A 29 -1.22 -25.84 26.87
N MET A 30 -2.48 -25.45 26.65
CA MET A 30 -2.84 -24.39 25.71
C MET A 30 -3.60 -23.27 26.43
N PRO A 31 -3.16 -21.99 26.31
CA PRO A 31 -3.94 -20.86 26.81
C PRO A 31 -5.36 -20.86 26.24
N TYR A 32 -6.36 -20.80 27.11
CA TYR A 32 -7.75 -20.77 26.71
C TYR A 32 -8.11 -19.42 26.08
N GLN A 33 -8.63 -19.44 24.85
CA GLN A 33 -9.23 -18.27 24.22
C GLN A 33 -10.59 -18.65 23.62
N PRO A 34 -11.69 -18.01 24.05
CA PRO A 34 -13.01 -18.30 23.50
C PRO A 34 -13.11 -17.82 22.05
N TYR A 35 -13.79 -18.60 21.21
CA TYR A 35 -14.02 -18.27 19.80
C TYR A 35 -15.35 -18.87 19.32
N SER A 36 -15.91 -18.34 18.21
CA SER A 36 -17.01 -18.98 17.51
C SER A 36 -16.59 -19.51 16.15
N LYS A 37 -16.98 -20.74 15.82
CA LYS A 37 -16.79 -21.31 14.47
C LYS A 37 -17.65 -20.62 13.40
N SER A 38 -18.64 -19.84 13.81
CA SER A 38 -19.50 -19.06 12.90
C SER A 38 -18.92 -17.70 12.54
N ASP A 39 -17.84 -17.27 13.19
CA ASP A 39 -17.25 -15.96 12.94
C ASP A 39 -16.73 -15.87 11.51
N GLN A 40 -16.91 -14.71 10.89
CA GLN A 40 -16.47 -14.52 9.51
C GLN A 40 -14.94 -14.42 9.44
N LEU A 41 -14.35 -15.14 8.49
CA LEU A 41 -12.91 -15.16 8.23
C LEU A 41 -12.55 -14.29 7.01
N GLY A 42 -11.27 -13.93 6.88
CA GLY A 42 -10.75 -13.21 5.70
C GLY A 42 -10.47 -11.73 5.90
N LYS A 43 -10.24 -11.26 7.13
CA LYS A 43 -9.74 -9.91 7.40
C LYS A 43 -8.26 -9.81 7.00
N ILE A 44 -7.87 -8.74 6.30
CA ILE A 44 -6.51 -8.55 5.75
C ILE A 44 -5.69 -7.63 6.67
N ALA A 45 -4.47 -7.99 7.07
CA ALA A 45 -3.59 -7.03 7.74
C ALA A 45 -2.96 -6.08 6.70
N ASP A 46 -3.02 -4.76 6.93
CA ASP A 46 -2.40 -3.74 6.08
C ASP A 46 -1.64 -2.74 6.94
N TRP A 47 -0.31 -2.69 6.78
CA TRP A 47 0.58 -1.77 7.50
C TRP A 47 0.49 -0.33 6.98
N THR A 48 0.00 -0.12 5.75
CA THR A 48 -0.17 1.22 5.17
C THR A 48 -1.48 1.90 5.57
N GLY A 49 -2.44 1.13 6.09
CA GLY A 49 -3.76 1.61 6.51
C GLY A 49 -4.69 2.05 5.37
N THR A 50 -4.35 1.76 4.11
CA THR A 50 -5.07 2.26 2.92
C THR A 50 -6.33 1.45 2.59
N ILE A 51 -6.36 0.16 2.93
CA ILE A 51 -7.45 -0.76 2.56
C ILE A 51 -8.76 -0.48 3.35
N TYR A 52 -8.68 0.16 4.50
CA TYR A 52 -9.78 0.28 5.47
C TYR A 52 -10.58 1.59 5.42
N GLY A 53 -10.57 2.30 4.28
CA GLY A 53 -11.27 3.58 4.13
C GLY A 53 -12.79 3.49 4.43
N ASP A 54 -13.41 2.33 4.20
CA ASP A 54 -14.82 2.09 4.55
C ASP A 54 -14.98 1.31 5.87
N LYS A 55 -15.39 2.03 6.92
CA LYS A 55 -15.65 1.48 8.26
C LYS A 55 -16.78 0.44 8.30
N ARG A 56 -17.62 0.33 7.27
CA ARG A 56 -18.70 -0.67 7.22
C ARG A 56 -18.18 -2.11 7.24
N ASN A 57 -17.01 -2.35 6.68
CA ASN A 57 -16.40 -3.69 6.64
C ASN A 57 -15.63 -4.04 7.93
N TYR A 58 -15.38 -3.07 8.82
CA TYR A 58 -14.61 -3.30 10.03
C TYR A 58 -15.36 -4.20 11.04
N ASN A 59 -16.68 -3.98 11.19
CA ASN A 59 -17.49 -4.72 12.16
C ASN A 59 -17.80 -6.15 11.73
N ARG A 60 -17.68 -6.46 10.43
CA ARG A 60 -18.00 -7.78 9.86
C ARG A 60 -17.17 -8.92 10.46
N TYR A 61 -15.90 -8.66 10.75
CA TYR A 61 -14.94 -9.65 11.24
C TYR A 61 -14.69 -9.52 12.75
N ARG A 62 -15.54 -8.78 13.46
CA ARG A 62 -15.42 -8.59 14.90
C ARG A 62 -16.17 -9.71 15.60
N SER A 63 -15.45 -10.61 16.27
CA SER A 63 -16.06 -11.64 17.12
C SER A 63 -16.88 -10.99 18.25
N GLN A 64 -18.01 -11.61 18.57
CA GLN A 64 -18.81 -11.28 19.77
C GLN A 64 -18.26 -11.95 21.04
N PHE A 65 -17.53 -13.06 20.87
CA PHE A 65 -16.94 -13.84 21.95
C PHE A 65 -15.44 -13.49 22.09
N GLY A 66 -14.95 -13.31 23.32
CA GLY A 66 -13.51 -13.09 23.55
C GLY A 66 -12.99 -11.68 23.26
N VAL A 67 -13.87 -10.68 23.12
CA VAL A 67 -13.44 -9.28 23.02
C VAL A 67 -12.66 -8.88 24.28
N GLY A 68 -11.38 -8.53 24.11
CA GLY A 68 -10.50 -8.06 25.19
C GLY A 68 -9.67 -9.15 25.88
N VAL A 69 -9.80 -10.41 25.48
CA VAL A 69 -9.04 -11.55 26.04
C VAL A 69 -7.97 -11.98 25.03
N GLY A 70 -6.99 -11.10 24.79
CA GLY A 70 -5.93 -11.34 23.81
C GLY A 70 -4.82 -12.25 24.36
N MET A 71 -5.10 -13.54 24.56
CA MET A 71 -4.07 -14.51 25.00
C MET A 71 -3.04 -14.75 23.89
N TYR A 72 -3.50 -14.78 22.64
CA TYR A 72 -2.67 -14.89 21.45
C TYR A 72 -2.57 -13.54 20.73
N GLN A 73 -2.06 -12.52 21.42
CA GLN A 73 -1.84 -11.20 20.86
C GLN A 73 -0.39 -10.75 21.03
N TYR A 74 0.19 -10.24 19.95
CA TYR A 74 1.46 -9.53 19.99
C TYR A 74 1.21 -8.02 20.09
N ILE A 75 1.94 -7.37 21.01
CA ILE A 75 1.94 -5.92 21.18
C ILE A 75 3.35 -5.44 20.81
N HIS A 76 3.42 -4.51 19.86
CA HIS A 76 4.66 -3.86 19.46
C HIS A 76 4.81 -2.56 20.25
N GLU A 77 5.83 -2.46 21.10
CA GLU A 77 6.02 -1.32 22.02
C GLU A 77 6.92 -0.22 21.45
N ASP A 78 7.73 -0.54 20.43
CA ASP A 78 8.74 0.38 19.88
C ASP A 78 8.18 1.27 18.76
N ASP A 79 8.65 2.53 18.70
CA ASP A 79 8.31 3.46 17.61
C ASP A 79 9.27 3.29 16.42
N GLU A 80 8.85 2.50 15.43
CA GLU A 80 9.60 2.20 14.20
C GLU A 80 9.93 3.47 13.38
N ASN A 81 9.25 4.61 13.61
CA ASN A 81 9.51 5.84 12.86
C ASN A 81 10.81 6.56 13.26
N THR A 82 11.46 6.10 14.34
CA THR A 82 12.71 6.70 14.83
C THR A 82 13.92 6.20 14.04
N PHE A 83 13.83 5.04 13.40
CA PHE A 83 14.94 4.45 12.66
C PHE A 83 15.04 5.00 11.25
N GLN A 84 16.28 5.29 10.82
CA GLN A 84 16.57 5.69 9.45
C GLN A 84 17.52 4.68 8.84
N LEU A 85 17.20 4.23 7.61
CA LEU A 85 18.10 3.37 6.85
C LEU A 85 19.33 4.18 6.41
N VAL A 86 20.51 3.82 6.93
CA VAL A 86 21.77 4.44 6.50
C VAL A 86 22.16 3.88 5.14
N ASP A 87 22.37 4.76 4.16
CA ASP A 87 22.92 4.38 2.86
C ASP A 87 24.43 4.10 2.98
N SER A 88 24.83 2.83 2.77
CA SER A 88 26.24 2.41 2.74
C SER A 88 26.81 2.35 1.32
N THR A 89 26.02 2.71 0.30
CA THR A 89 26.49 2.67 -1.08
C THR A 89 27.57 3.73 -1.31
N ARG A 90 28.73 3.29 -1.79
CA ARG A 90 29.79 4.22 -2.22
C ARG A 90 29.30 4.93 -3.47
N LEU A 91 28.92 6.20 -3.34
CA LEU A 91 28.59 7.04 -4.50
C LEU A 91 29.70 6.92 -5.55
N PRO A 92 29.41 6.46 -6.78
CA PRO A 92 30.41 6.42 -7.83
C PRO A 92 30.87 7.85 -8.06
N LYS A 93 32.17 8.13 -7.83
CA LYS A 93 32.77 9.44 -8.06
C LYS A 93 32.43 9.84 -9.50
N PRO A 94 31.81 11.02 -9.73
CA PRO A 94 31.54 11.45 -11.09
C PRO A 94 32.87 11.47 -11.83
N ALA A 95 32.99 10.62 -12.85
CA ALA A 95 34.12 10.65 -13.76
C ALA A 95 34.28 12.10 -14.21
N TYR A 96 35.47 12.65 -14.05
CA TYR A 96 35.83 14.02 -14.39
C TYR A 96 35.44 14.30 -15.85
N GLN A 97 34.21 14.75 -16.08
CA GLN A 97 33.73 15.11 -17.40
C GLN A 97 34.34 16.47 -17.72
N LYS A 98 35.44 16.44 -18.49
CA LYS A 98 35.96 17.62 -19.17
C LYS A 98 34.80 18.29 -19.89
N ARG A 99 34.47 19.49 -19.45
CA ARG A 99 33.38 20.32 -19.98
C ARG A 99 33.60 20.56 -21.47
N THR A 100 32.79 19.94 -22.32
CA THR A 100 32.56 20.42 -23.69
C THR A 100 31.71 21.68 -23.63
N ARG A 101 32.35 22.78 -23.24
CA ARG A 101 31.77 24.10 -23.01
C ARG A 101 31.68 24.93 -24.31
N PHE A 102 31.70 24.28 -25.47
CA PHE A 102 31.90 24.97 -26.76
C PHE A 102 30.65 25.07 -27.65
N GLN A 103 29.55 24.38 -27.33
CA GLN A 103 28.36 24.34 -28.20
C GLN A 103 27.15 25.14 -27.66
N GLN A 104 27.18 25.59 -26.40
CA GLN A 104 26.02 26.25 -25.77
C GLN A 104 25.87 27.74 -26.15
N ASN A 105 26.93 28.39 -26.65
CA ASN A 105 26.88 29.82 -26.99
C ASN A 105 26.23 30.13 -28.35
N ARG A 106 26.15 29.16 -29.29
CA ARG A 106 25.50 29.40 -30.59
C ARG A 106 23.98 29.38 -30.52
N PHE A 107 23.39 28.49 -29.73
CA PHE A 107 21.92 28.39 -29.62
C PHE A 107 21.29 29.52 -28.79
N ARG A 108 22.04 30.12 -27.86
CA ARG A 108 21.51 31.19 -27.00
C ARG A 108 21.51 32.56 -27.68
N GLN A 109 22.35 32.79 -28.68
CA GLN A 109 22.33 34.04 -29.47
C GLN A 109 21.18 34.10 -30.48
N GLN A 110 20.76 32.96 -31.04
CA GLN A 110 19.62 32.93 -31.98
C GLN A 110 18.28 33.16 -31.27
N GLN A 111 18.11 32.64 -30.05
CA GLN A 111 16.87 32.79 -29.30
C GLN A 111 16.64 34.22 -28.77
N ASN A 112 17.69 35.03 -28.66
CA ASN A 112 17.61 36.39 -28.11
C ASN A 112 17.21 37.45 -29.15
N GLN A 113 17.15 37.12 -30.44
CA GLN A 113 16.64 38.01 -31.48
C GLN A 113 15.10 37.91 -31.63
N ASN A 114 14.52 36.71 -31.48
CA ASN A 114 13.06 36.54 -31.59
C ASN A 114 12.25 37.08 -30.41
N ASN A 115 12.87 37.36 -29.26
CA ASN A 115 12.18 37.89 -28.08
C ASN A 115 12.15 39.42 -27.99
N ARG A 116 12.73 40.16 -28.94
CA ARG A 116 12.68 41.64 -28.95
C ARG A 116 11.45 42.22 -29.65
N PHE A 117 10.78 41.46 -30.53
CA PHE A 117 9.58 41.93 -31.24
C PHE A 117 8.25 41.56 -30.55
N GLY A 118 8.28 40.81 -29.45
CA GLY A 118 7.07 40.38 -28.72
C GLY A 118 6.76 41.17 -27.44
N GLN A 119 7.52 42.23 -27.13
CA GLN A 119 7.43 42.94 -25.85
C GLN A 119 6.88 44.37 -25.94
N MET A 120 5.99 44.63 -26.90
CA MET A 120 5.28 45.91 -26.98
C MET A 120 3.77 45.72 -27.18
N GLN A 121 3.13 44.93 -26.31
CA GLN A 121 1.68 44.99 -26.07
C GLN A 121 1.30 44.10 -24.88
N LYS A 122 1.58 44.53 -23.64
CA LYS A 122 0.88 44.08 -22.42
C LYS A 122 0.87 45.20 -21.37
N THR A 123 0.17 46.27 -21.69
CA THR A 123 -0.20 47.34 -20.77
C THR A 123 -1.72 47.40 -20.68
N PHE A 124 -2.29 46.45 -19.94
CA PHE A 124 -3.51 46.52 -19.12
C PHE A 124 -3.89 45.07 -18.76
N ALA A 125 -4.07 44.78 -17.47
CA ALA A 125 -4.17 43.45 -16.85
C ALA A 125 -2.87 42.63 -16.85
N GLY A 126 -2.14 42.69 -15.73
CA GLY A 126 -0.94 41.89 -15.49
C GLY A 126 -1.24 40.38 -15.50
N PRO A 127 -0.31 39.53 -15.96
CA PRO A 127 -0.50 38.10 -15.92
C PRO A 127 -0.52 37.66 -14.46
N GLN A 128 -1.67 37.18 -13.97
CA GLN A 128 -1.76 36.53 -12.67
C GLN A 128 -0.73 35.40 -12.62
N LYS A 129 0.30 35.57 -11.78
CA LYS A 129 1.26 34.51 -11.50
C LYS A 129 0.48 33.39 -10.80
N LYS A 130 0.08 32.36 -11.55
CA LYS A 130 -0.48 31.13 -10.97
C LYS A 130 0.44 30.67 -9.85
N SER A 131 -0.13 30.39 -8.67
CA SER A 131 0.64 29.89 -7.53
C SER A 131 1.42 28.64 -7.94
N LYS A 132 2.54 28.34 -7.26
CA LYS A 132 3.34 27.15 -7.54
C LYS A 132 2.47 25.88 -7.57
N THR A 133 1.48 25.79 -6.68
CA THR A 133 0.50 24.70 -6.62
C THR A 133 -0.35 24.59 -7.89
N MET A 134 -0.88 25.71 -8.40
CA MET A 134 -1.71 25.71 -9.61
C MET A 134 -0.92 25.34 -10.87
N LYS A 135 0.36 25.74 -10.95
CA LYS A 135 1.26 25.35 -12.06
C LYS A 135 1.59 23.87 -12.02
N ASN A 136 1.84 23.32 -10.84
CA ASN A 136 2.13 21.89 -10.69
C ASN A 136 0.91 21.03 -11.05
N LEU A 137 -0.29 21.45 -10.64
CA LEU A 137 -1.55 20.77 -10.99
C LEU A 137 -1.80 20.74 -12.50
N GLU A 138 -1.58 21.88 -13.17
CA GLU A 138 -1.72 22.01 -14.63
C GLU A 138 -0.68 21.14 -15.36
N MET A 139 0.57 21.15 -14.89
CA MET A 139 1.63 20.30 -15.45
C MET A 139 1.34 18.80 -15.28
N ASP A 140 0.79 18.39 -14.13
CA ASP A 140 0.39 17.01 -13.90
C ASP A 140 -0.78 16.59 -14.79
N GLN A 141 -1.77 17.47 -14.98
CA GLN A 141 -2.88 17.24 -15.91
C GLN A 141 -2.38 17.05 -17.35
N LEU A 142 -1.45 17.90 -17.81
CA LEU A 142 -0.82 17.74 -19.13
C LEU A 142 -0.02 16.43 -19.24
N ARG A 143 0.67 16.02 -18.16
CA ARG A 143 1.40 14.74 -18.11
C ARG A 143 0.45 13.55 -18.24
N GLN A 144 -0.66 13.58 -17.52
CA GLN A 144 -1.69 12.54 -17.58
C GLN A 144 -2.33 12.48 -18.97
N MET A 145 -2.66 13.63 -19.56
CA MET A 145 -3.25 13.68 -20.90
C MET A 145 -2.30 13.13 -21.98
N ARG A 146 -1.00 13.44 -21.91
CA ARG A 146 0.00 12.87 -22.83
C ARG A 146 0.16 11.35 -22.64
N LYS A 147 0.14 10.88 -21.38
CA LYS A 147 0.17 9.43 -21.10
C LYS A 147 -1.06 8.73 -21.68
N TRP A 148 -2.25 9.31 -21.51
CA TRP A 148 -3.51 8.80 -22.05
C TRP A 148 -3.48 8.77 -23.59
N GLN A 149 -3.08 9.87 -24.24
CA GLN A 149 -2.90 9.90 -25.69
C GLN A 149 -1.89 8.88 -26.20
N LYS A 150 -0.80 8.62 -25.46
CA LYS A 150 0.18 7.60 -25.85
C LYS A 150 -0.33 6.17 -25.67
N GLN A 151 -1.17 5.92 -24.66
CA GLN A 151 -1.76 4.61 -24.39
C GLN A 151 -2.91 4.26 -25.35
N PHE A 152 -3.72 5.25 -25.74
CA PHE A 152 -4.91 5.03 -26.58
C PHE A 152 -4.74 5.47 -28.04
N GLY A 153 -3.79 6.36 -28.35
CA GLY A 153 -3.55 6.88 -29.70
C GLY A 153 -2.80 5.93 -30.63
N ASN A 154 -2.18 4.86 -30.11
CA ASN A 154 -1.52 3.84 -30.92
C ASN A 154 -2.48 2.73 -31.42
N ARG A 155 -3.81 2.91 -31.31
CA ARG A 155 -4.82 1.88 -31.67
C ARG A 155 -5.71 2.22 -32.87
N THR A 156 -5.41 3.28 -33.62
CA THR A 156 -6.14 3.57 -34.86
C THR A 156 -5.17 3.71 -36.02
N ASP A 157 -4.90 2.60 -36.69
CA ASP A 157 -4.35 2.60 -38.04
C ASP A 157 -5.40 1.95 -38.96
N PRO A 158 -6.24 2.72 -39.68
CA PRO A 158 -7.15 2.17 -40.65
C PRO A 158 -6.48 2.24 -42.01
N ARG A 159 -5.77 1.17 -42.42
CA ARG A 159 -5.43 0.90 -43.83
C ARG A 159 -4.63 -0.40 -44.00
N GLN A 160 -5.30 -1.40 -44.56
CA GLN A 160 -4.89 -2.24 -45.72
C GLN A 160 -5.28 -3.70 -45.54
N HIS A 161 -6.30 -4.13 -46.29
CA HIS A 161 -6.26 -5.42 -46.99
C HIS A 161 -6.98 -5.23 -48.34
N VAL A 162 -6.17 -5.20 -49.39
CA VAL A 162 -6.57 -5.42 -50.78
C VAL A 162 -6.21 -6.88 -51.06
N SER A 163 -7.20 -7.68 -51.46
CA SER A 163 -7.11 -8.81 -52.40
C SER A 163 -8.53 -9.21 -52.76
#